data_AF-A0A7C3TCS2-F1
#
_entry.id   AF-A0A7C3TCS2-F1
#
_cell.length_a   1.000
_cell.length_b   1.000
_cell.length_c   1.000
_cell.angle_alpha   90.00
_cell.angle_beta   90.00
_cell.angle_gamma   90.00
#
_symmetry.space_group_name_H-M   'P 1'
#
loop_
_entity.id
_entity.type
_entity.pdbx_description
1 polymer ?
#
loop_
_entity_poly.entity_id
_entity_poly.type
_entity_poly.pdbx_seq_one_letter_code
_entity_poly.pdbx_strand_id
1 'polypeptide(L)'
;MAVQGLRNSIKGAVSSLKTVSHAGLLLDKGLEKQETGTGGSEARKSLFDRLCGTTSPEPYKLAFQRWQEAVQAMPNAASQVMKAKGRLIVGLGGEGVLETGLTLHHTYGMPFIPGSALKGLSRHYAEQVLGITAPKDSSKSLDQLSEPEKHHRVLFGTTDDAGYITFMDALYVPGSAPGDCPLVPDTITTHHPNYYTGGATQWPWDFDDP
;
A
#
# COMPACT_ATOMS: atom_id res chain seq x y z
N MET A 1 -1.21 35.51 14.16
CA MET A 1 -0.01 35.84 13.35
C MET A 1 1.10 34.79 13.43
N ALA A 2 1.50 34.30 14.61
CA ALA A 2 2.59 33.30 14.74
C ALA A 2 2.38 31.98 13.97
N VAL A 3 1.16 31.40 14.02
CA VAL A 3 0.83 30.16 13.30
C VAL A 3 0.91 30.31 11.78
N GLN A 4 0.54 31.48 11.25
CA GLN A 4 0.60 31.76 9.81
C GLN A 4 2.04 31.99 9.35
N GLY A 5 2.87 32.65 10.18
CA GLY A 5 4.30 32.80 9.93
C GLY A 5 5.05 31.45 9.94
N LEU A 6 4.68 30.55 10.86
CA LEU A 6 5.23 29.19 10.91
C LEU A 6 4.83 28.37 9.67
N ARG A 7 3.55 28.41 9.26
CA ARG A 7 3.09 27.76 8.02
C ARG A 7 3.82 28.26 6.79
N ASN A 8 4.02 29.57 6.66
CA ASN A 8 4.71 30.14 5.50
C ASN A 8 6.19 29.77 5.48
N SER A 9 6.85 29.71 6.65
CA SER A 9 8.24 29.25 6.76
C SER A 9 8.38 27.76 6.41
N ILE A 10 7.43 26.93 6.87
CA ILE A 10 7.40 25.50 6.54
C ILE A 10 7.17 25.31 5.03
N LYS A 11 6.28 26.08 4.40
CA LYS A 11 6.06 25.99 2.94
C LYS A 11 7.33 26.27 2.14
N GLY A 12 8.08 27.33 2.48
CA GLY A 12 9.34 27.65 1.81
C GLY A 12 10.47 26.64 2.07
N ALA A 13 10.49 26.04 3.27
CA ALA A 13 11.44 24.98 3.59
C ALA A 13 11.08 23.68 2.83
N VAL A 14 9.81 23.29 2.80
CA VAL A 14 9.36 22.06 2.13
C VAL A 14 9.53 22.14 0.62
N SER A 15 9.36 23.30 -0.01
CA SER A 15 9.56 23.47 -1.46
C SER A 15 11.04 23.47 -1.87
N SER A 16 11.97 23.74 -0.95
CA SER A 16 13.42 23.75 -1.21
C SER A 16 14.15 22.44 -0.87
N LEU A 17 13.49 21.49 -0.22
CA LEU A 17 14.04 20.17 0.09
C LEU A 17 14.14 19.29 -1.17
N LYS A 18 15.39 19.06 -1.62
CA LYS A 18 15.71 18.16 -2.76
C LYS A 18 15.49 16.68 -2.45
N THR A 19 15.61 16.29 -1.17
CA THR A 19 15.45 14.91 -0.70
C THR A 19 14.35 14.90 0.33
N VAL A 20 13.32 14.08 0.08
CA VAL A 20 12.21 13.91 1.01
C VAL A 20 12.36 12.57 1.70
N SER A 21 12.44 12.60 3.02
CA SER A 21 12.65 11.40 3.83
C SER A 21 11.35 10.65 4.15
N HIS A 22 10.18 11.23 3.82
CA HIS A 22 8.90 10.68 4.22
C HIS A 22 7.82 10.88 3.13
N ALA A 23 7.60 9.86 2.30
CA ALA A 23 6.65 9.94 1.19
C ALA A 23 5.20 10.17 1.65
N GLY A 24 4.75 9.57 2.76
CA GLY A 24 3.35 9.73 3.24
C GLY A 24 2.99 11.19 3.54
N LEU A 25 3.80 11.87 4.35
CA LEU A 25 3.66 13.30 4.63
C LEU A 25 3.69 14.15 3.35
N LEU A 26 4.55 13.81 2.39
CA LEU A 26 4.64 14.52 1.12
C LEU A 26 3.36 14.33 0.29
N LEU A 27 2.82 13.11 0.22
CA LEU A 27 1.57 12.82 -0.47
C LEU A 27 0.39 13.60 0.15
N ASP A 28 0.33 13.68 1.49
CA ASP A 28 -0.77 14.30 2.21
C ASP A 28 -0.72 15.84 2.24
N LYS A 29 0.48 16.42 2.31
CA LYS A 29 0.68 17.85 2.60
C LYS A 29 1.55 18.59 1.59
N GLY A 30 2.13 17.88 0.62
CA GLY A 30 3.09 18.42 -0.34
C GLY A 30 2.48 19.07 -1.57
N LEU A 31 1.16 19.00 -1.76
CA LEU A 31 0.49 19.65 -2.89
C LEU A 31 0.45 21.17 -2.69
N GLU A 32 1.23 21.91 -3.48
CA GLU A 32 1.41 23.36 -3.31
C GLU A 32 0.21 24.18 -3.79
N LYS A 33 -0.48 23.69 -4.83
CA LYS A 33 -1.67 24.32 -5.41
C LYS A 33 -2.73 23.26 -5.65
N GLN A 34 -3.94 23.54 -5.19
CA GLN A 34 -5.11 22.72 -5.49
C GLN A 34 -5.44 22.85 -6.98
N GLU A 35 -5.68 21.73 -7.65
CA GLU A 35 -6.02 21.75 -9.07
C GLU A 35 -7.43 22.33 -9.27
N THR A 36 -7.56 23.24 -10.24
CA THR A 36 -8.84 23.72 -10.77
C THR A 36 -8.90 23.34 -12.25
N GLY A 37 -9.40 22.14 -12.57
CA GLY A 37 -9.51 21.64 -13.96
C GLY A 37 -9.24 20.14 -14.12
N THR A 38 -9.21 19.66 -15.38
CA THR A 38 -9.02 18.25 -15.76
C THR A 38 -7.56 17.80 -15.71
N GLY A 39 -6.97 17.75 -14.51
CA GLY A 39 -5.71 17.05 -14.20
C GLY A 39 -4.43 17.54 -14.90
N GLY A 40 -3.27 17.10 -14.42
CA GLY A 40 -1.99 17.26 -15.11
C GLY A 40 -1.21 18.56 -14.84
N SER A 41 -1.44 19.22 -13.69
CA SER A 41 -0.69 20.43 -13.36
C SER A 41 0.80 20.17 -13.10
N GLU A 42 1.63 21.18 -13.37
CA GLU A 42 3.07 21.15 -13.06
C GLU A 42 3.34 20.90 -11.57
N ALA A 43 2.42 21.33 -10.68
CA ALA A 43 2.50 21.08 -9.25
C ALA A 43 2.36 19.59 -8.90
N ARG A 44 1.44 18.86 -9.57
CA ARG A 44 1.24 17.42 -9.36
C ARG A 44 2.41 16.61 -9.92
N LYS A 45 2.93 17.00 -11.09
CA LYS A 45 4.12 16.37 -11.67
C LYS A 45 5.34 16.54 -10.76
N SER A 46 5.61 17.77 -10.29
CA SER A 46 6.68 18.06 -9.34
C SER A 46 6.54 17.26 -8.03
N LEU A 47 5.31 17.10 -7.53
CA LEU A 47 5.05 16.27 -6.35
C LEU A 47 5.42 14.80 -6.58
N PHE A 48 5.03 14.21 -7.71
CA PHE A 48 5.38 12.84 -8.04
C PHE A 48 6.87 12.63 -8.27
N ASP A 49 7.55 13.56 -8.94
CA ASP A 49 9.01 13.51 -9.13
C ASP A 49 9.73 13.50 -7.78
N ARG A 50 9.26 14.31 -6.82
CA ARG A 50 9.79 14.33 -5.44
C ARG A 50 9.46 13.06 -4.66
N LEU A 51 8.27 12.49 -4.82
CA LEU A 51 7.89 11.21 -4.20
C LEU A 51 8.80 10.08 -4.70
N CYS A 52 9.10 10.04 -5.99
CA CYS A 52 9.99 9.05 -6.59
C CYS A 52 11.46 9.22 -6.16
N GLY A 53 11.83 10.40 -5.67
CA GLY A 53 13.12 10.66 -5.03
C GLY A 53 13.18 10.25 -3.54
N THR A 54 12.12 9.68 -2.97
CA THR A 54 12.13 9.22 -1.58
C THR A 54 13.04 8.01 -1.43
N THR A 55 13.99 8.09 -0.52
CA THR A 55 14.91 7.00 -0.16
C THR A 55 14.64 6.48 1.24
N SER A 56 15.16 5.29 1.58
CA SER A 56 15.02 4.77 2.94
C SER A 56 15.72 5.69 3.94
N PRO A 57 15.01 6.29 4.90
CA PRO A 57 15.64 7.14 5.90
C PRO A 57 16.43 6.29 6.91
N GLU A 58 17.50 6.82 7.48
CA GLU A 58 18.33 6.10 8.48
C GLU A 58 17.53 5.49 9.65
N PRO A 59 16.54 6.20 10.25
CA PRO A 59 15.68 5.59 11.27
C PRO A 59 14.93 4.35 10.79
N TYR A 60 14.51 4.30 9.52
CA TYR A 60 13.86 3.12 8.95
C TYR A 60 14.83 1.95 8.81
N LYS A 61 16.06 2.20 8.34
CA LYS A 61 17.08 1.15 8.20
C LYS A 61 17.37 0.48 9.54
N LEU A 62 17.55 1.27 10.60
CA LEU A 62 17.75 0.77 11.96
C LEU A 62 16.52 0.00 12.49
N ALA A 63 15.31 0.52 12.25
CA ALA A 63 14.07 -0.14 12.66
C ALA A 63 13.85 -1.48 11.91
N PHE A 64 14.11 -1.50 10.60
CA PHE A 64 14.02 -2.69 9.77
C PHE A 64 15.01 -3.75 10.24
N GLN A 65 16.25 -3.37 10.52
CA GLN A 65 17.26 -4.31 11.03
C GLN A 65 16.81 -4.94 12.35
N ARG A 66 16.37 -4.12 13.32
CA ARG A 66 15.87 -4.62 14.62
C ARG A 66 14.65 -5.54 14.46
N TRP A 67 13.73 -5.17 13.56
CA TRP A 67 12.57 -6.00 13.24
C TRP A 67 12.98 -7.33 12.62
N GLN A 68 13.92 -7.32 11.66
CA GLN A 68 14.42 -8.52 11.00
C GLN A 68 15.08 -9.47 12.00
N GLU A 69 15.94 -8.95 12.88
CA GLU A 69 16.58 -9.72 13.96
C GLU A 69 15.53 -10.33 14.89
N ALA A 70 14.49 -9.57 15.27
CA ALA A 70 13.41 -10.07 16.11
C ALA A 70 12.58 -11.18 15.45
N VAL A 71 12.27 -11.05 14.15
CA VAL A 71 11.55 -12.08 13.39
C VAL A 71 12.39 -13.34 13.24
N GLN A 72 13.70 -13.21 12.96
CA GLN A 72 14.60 -14.36 12.83
C GLN A 72 14.82 -15.10 14.15
N ALA A 73 14.79 -14.39 15.28
CA ALA A 73 14.90 -15.00 16.60
C ALA A 73 13.58 -15.66 17.09
N MET A 74 12.46 -15.42 16.41
CA MET A 74 11.15 -15.90 16.85
C MET A 74 11.00 -17.40 16.54
N PRO A 75 10.66 -18.25 17.53
CA PRO A 75 10.39 -19.65 17.28
C PRO A 75 9.13 -19.80 16.42
N ASN A 76 9.12 -20.81 15.55
CA ASN A 76 8.00 -21.10 14.63
C ASN A 76 7.65 -19.95 13.66
N ALA A 77 8.58 -19.03 13.41
CA ALA A 77 8.43 -18.01 12.37
C ALA A 77 9.06 -18.47 11.06
N ALA A 78 8.39 -18.14 9.95
CA ALA A 78 8.93 -18.28 8.60
C ALA A 78 8.92 -16.90 7.93
N SER A 79 10.05 -16.51 7.35
CA SER A 79 10.20 -15.24 6.65
C SER A 79 11.00 -15.44 5.37
N GLN A 80 10.59 -14.79 4.29
CA GLN A 80 11.31 -14.83 3.02
C GLN A 80 11.35 -13.44 2.37
N VAL A 81 12.53 -13.07 1.87
CA VAL A 81 12.69 -11.89 1.02
C VAL A 81 12.25 -12.25 -0.40
N MET A 82 11.32 -11.47 -0.94
CA MET A 82 10.79 -11.66 -2.29
C MET A 82 10.99 -10.38 -3.11
N LYS A 83 11.28 -10.55 -4.41
CA LYS A 83 11.36 -9.44 -5.35
C LYS A 83 10.09 -9.37 -6.19
N ALA A 84 9.48 -8.20 -6.27
CA ALA A 84 8.36 -7.97 -7.18
C ALA A 84 8.82 -8.18 -8.64
N LYS A 85 8.07 -8.98 -9.41
CA LYS A 85 8.37 -9.24 -10.84
C LYS A 85 8.08 -8.02 -11.73
N GLY A 86 7.18 -7.15 -11.29
CA GLY A 86 6.79 -5.93 -11.97
C GLY A 86 6.45 -4.83 -10.97
N ARG A 87 5.79 -3.78 -11.45
CA ARG A 87 5.29 -2.71 -10.57
C ARG A 87 4.21 -3.26 -9.65
N LEU A 88 4.28 -2.87 -8.39
CA LEU A 88 3.34 -3.28 -7.36
C LEU A 88 2.68 -2.03 -6.79
N ILE A 89 1.36 -2.05 -6.72
CA ILE A 89 0.57 -1.02 -6.07
C ILE A 89 -0.28 -1.67 -4.97
N VAL A 90 -0.23 -1.09 -3.78
CA VAL A 90 -1.01 -1.54 -2.62
C VAL A 90 -1.70 -0.32 -2.03
N GLY A 91 -2.99 -0.46 -1.70
CA GLY A 91 -3.79 0.63 -1.14
C GLY A 91 -4.38 1.59 -2.17
N LEU A 92 -4.50 1.18 -3.44
CA LEU A 92 -5.19 1.97 -4.47
C LEU A 92 -6.66 2.21 -4.04
N GLY A 93 -7.13 3.45 -4.15
CA GLY A 93 -8.46 3.86 -3.69
C GLY A 93 -8.54 4.35 -2.24
N GLY A 94 -7.41 4.47 -1.54
CA GLY A 94 -7.37 5.17 -0.24
C GLY A 94 -7.81 6.64 -0.36
N GLU A 95 -8.48 7.14 0.69
CA GLU A 95 -8.93 8.54 0.76
C GLU A 95 -7.74 9.50 0.63
N GLY A 96 -7.78 10.40 -0.35
CA GLY A 96 -6.73 11.39 -0.56
C GLY A 96 -7.08 12.35 -1.69
N VAL A 97 -6.61 13.60 -1.58
CA VAL A 97 -6.88 14.68 -2.55
C VAL A 97 -6.40 14.33 -3.97
N LEU A 98 -5.47 13.38 -4.09
CA LEU A 98 -4.87 12.96 -5.35
C LEU A 98 -5.52 11.71 -5.96
N GLU A 99 -6.54 11.12 -5.29
CA GLU A 99 -7.25 9.89 -5.70
C GLU A 99 -6.33 8.67 -5.96
N THR A 100 -5.05 8.78 -5.60
CA THR A 100 -4.01 7.78 -5.78
C THR A 100 -3.52 7.34 -4.40
N GLY A 101 -4.24 6.40 -3.79
CA GLY A 101 -3.85 5.82 -2.51
C GLY A 101 -2.62 4.92 -2.66
N LEU A 102 -1.64 5.09 -1.77
CA LEU A 102 -0.49 4.21 -1.60
C LEU A 102 -0.38 3.81 -0.14
N THR A 103 -0.18 2.52 0.13
CA THR A 103 0.09 2.04 1.48
C THR A 103 1.54 2.33 1.87
N LEU A 104 1.71 3.43 2.61
CA LEU A 104 3.00 3.88 3.12
C LEU A 104 3.02 3.80 4.65
N HIS A 105 4.14 3.39 5.22
CA HIS A 105 4.31 3.29 6.66
C HIS A 105 4.21 4.67 7.29
N HIS A 106 3.30 4.86 8.25
CA HIS A 106 2.99 6.17 8.83
C HIS A 106 4.20 6.89 9.44
N THR A 107 5.11 6.16 10.07
CA THR A 107 6.30 6.74 10.74
C THR A 107 7.49 6.99 9.81
N TYR A 108 7.63 6.19 8.74
CA TYR A 108 8.86 6.13 7.95
C TYR A 108 8.64 6.52 6.49
N GLY A 109 7.40 6.61 6.03
CA GLY A 109 7.05 6.92 4.66
C GLY A 109 7.44 5.85 3.64
N MET A 110 7.82 4.64 4.07
CA MET A 110 8.24 3.55 3.17
C MET A 110 7.06 2.67 2.77
N PRO A 111 7.03 2.13 1.54
CA PRO A 111 5.97 1.23 1.13
C PRO A 111 6.07 -0.10 1.88
N PHE A 112 4.90 -0.69 2.16
CA PHE A 112 4.81 -2.02 2.75
C PHE A 112 3.53 -2.72 2.28
N ILE A 113 3.50 -4.05 2.41
CA ILE A 113 2.29 -4.84 2.16
C ILE A 113 1.69 -5.20 3.52
N PRO A 114 0.45 -4.79 3.83
CA PRO A 114 -0.20 -5.17 5.07
C PRO A 114 -0.31 -6.69 5.23
N GLY A 115 -0.10 -7.19 6.44
CA GLY A 115 -0.29 -8.60 6.80
C GLY A 115 -1.72 -9.07 6.53
N SER A 116 -2.71 -8.17 6.64
CA SER A 116 -4.10 -8.44 6.25
C SER A 116 -4.25 -8.70 4.74
N ALA A 117 -3.54 -7.94 3.89
CA ALA A 117 -3.54 -8.15 2.45
C ALA A 117 -2.86 -9.48 2.09
N LEU A 118 -1.75 -9.81 2.76
CA LEU A 118 -1.07 -11.10 2.60
C LEU A 118 -1.94 -12.28 3.06
N LYS A 119 -2.64 -12.13 4.19
CA LYS A 119 -3.60 -13.11 4.69
C LYS A 119 -4.72 -13.33 3.70
N GLY A 120 -5.31 -12.25 3.17
CA GLY A 120 -6.37 -12.30 2.16
C GLY A 120 -5.93 -12.98 0.88
N LEU A 121 -4.77 -12.60 0.34
CA LEU A 121 -4.18 -13.22 -0.84
C LEU A 121 -3.92 -14.73 -0.64
N SER A 122 -3.32 -15.08 0.50
CA SER A 122 -3.01 -16.48 0.84
C SER A 122 -4.28 -17.31 1.01
N ARG A 123 -5.31 -16.75 1.67
CA ARG A 123 -6.63 -17.38 1.82
C ARG A 123 -7.29 -17.61 0.47
N HIS A 124 -7.33 -16.60 -0.38
CA HIS A 124 -7.92 -16.70 -1.70
C HIS A 124 -7.23 -17.77 -2.55
N TYR A 125 -5.90 -17.80 -2.54
CA TYR A 125 -5.13 -18.83 -3.24
C TYR A 125 -5.40 -20.24 -2.68
N ALA A 126 -5.46 -20.38 -1.35
CA ALA A 126 -5.76 -21.65 -0.69
C ALA A 126 -7.15 -22.17 -1.08
N GLU A 127 -8.15 -21.29 -1.14
CA GLU A 127 -9.52 -21.62 -1.55
C GLU A 127 -9.61 -21.99 -3.04
N GLN A 128 -9.01 -21.18 -3.92
CA GLN A 128 -9.16 -21.34 -5.38
C GLN A 128 -8.27 -22.42 -5.99
N VAL A 129 -7.07 -22.62 -5.45
CA VAL A 129 -6.06 -23.49 -6.07
C VAL A 129 -5.81 -24.76 -5.26
N LEU A 130 -5.80 -24.66 -3.93
CA LEU A 130 -5.51 -25.80 -3.05
C LEU A 130 -6.77 -26.53 -2.58
N GLY A 131 -7.96 -25.99 -2.86
CA GLY A 131 -9.24 -26.55 -2.42
C GLY A 131 -9.46 -26.48 -0.91
N ILE A 132 -8.73 -25.61 -0.19
CA ILE A 132 -8.87 -25.39 1.24
C ILE A 132 -10.04 -24.43 1.47
N THR A 133 -11.21 -24.95 1.81
CA THR A 133 -12.45 -24.16 1.91
C THR A 133 -12.80 -23.81 3.35
N ALA A 134 -13.40 -22.63 3.54
CA ALA A 134 -13.94 -22.23 4.84
C ALA A 134 -15.07 -23.18 5.32
N PRO A 135 -15.16 -23.47 6.63
CA PRO A 135 -16.30 -24.17 7.20
C PRO A 135 -17.61 -23.44 6.89
N LYS A 136 -18.64 -24.18 6.46
CA LYS A 136 -19.98 -23.60 6.25
C LYS A 136 -20.67 -23.22 7.57
N ASP A 137 -20.34 -23.94 8.63
CA ASP A 137 -20.84 -23.74 9.98
C ASP A 137 -19.62 -23.65 10.90
N SER A 138 -19.35 -22.44 11.38
CA SER A 138 -18.21 -22.12 12.24
C SER A 138 -18.33 -22.71 13.65
N SER A 139 -19.54 -23.09 14.06
CA SER A 139 -19.81 -23.63 15.40
C SER A 139 -19.41 -25.10 15.56
N LYS A 140 -19.23 -25.83 14.46
CA LYS A 140 -18.81 -27.23 14.47
C LYS A 140 -17.45 -27.37 15.14
N SER A 141 -17.27 -28.45 15.91
CA SER A 141 -15.96 -28.77 16.48
C SER A 141 -15.00 -29.31 15.42
N LEU A 142 -13.69 -29.25 15.69
CA LEU A 142 -12.65 -29.57 14.70
C LEU A 142 -12.77 -31.01 14.14
N ASP A 143 -13.23 -31.96 14.94
CA ASP A 143 -13.47 -33.36 14.60
C ASP A 143 -14.65 -33.57 13.64
N GLN A 144 -15.58 -32.62 13.57
CA GLN A 144 -16.76 -32.66 12.70
C GLN A 144 -16.52 -32.00 11.34
N LEU A 145 -15.39 -31.33 11.17
CA LEU A 145 -15.01 -30.66 9.93
C LEU A 145 -14.33 -31.64 8.95
N SER A 146 -14.49 -31.39 7.66
CA SER A 146 -13.67 -32.06 6.64
C SER A 146 -12.22 -31.57 6.69
N GLU A 147 -11.27 -32.34 6.17
CA GLU A 147 -9.84 -31.95 6.17
C GLU A 147 -9.58 -30.55 5.57
N PRO A 148 -10.18 -30.14 4.42
CA PRO A 148 -10.05 -28.78 3.91
C PRO A 148 -10.52 -27.70 4.88
N GLU A 149 -11.64 -27.93 5.57
CA GLU A 149 -12.21 -26.99 6.54
C GLU A 149 -11.36 -26.88 7.80
N LYS A 150 -10.76 -28.00 8.26
CA LYS A 150 -9.80 -27.98 9.36
C LYS A 150 -8.59 -27.13 9.03
N HIS A 151 -7.99 -27.34 7.85
CA HIS A 151 -6.85 -26.53 7.40
C HIS A 151 -7.21 -25.05 7.32
N HIS A 152 -8.37 -24.70 6.75
CA HIS A 152 -8.81 -23.31 6.65
C HIS A 152 -8.92 -22.65 8.03
N ARG A 153 -9.62 -23.31 8.97
CA ARG A 153 -9.80 -22.81 10.33
C ARG A 153 -8.47 -22.63 11.06
N VAL A 154 -7.53 -23.57 10.94
CA VAL A 154 -6.21 -23.46 11.56
C VAL A 154 -5.41 -22.30 10.96
N LEU A 155 -5.38 -22.16 9.64
CA LEU A 155 -4.58 -21.15 8.96
C LEU A 155 -5.15 -19.73 9.11
N PHE A 156 -6.46 -19.56 8.95
CA PHE A 156 -7.09 -18.25 8.81
C PHE A 156 -8.07 -17.89 9.93
N GLY A 157 -8.58 -18.88 10.66
CA GLY A 157 -9.65 -18.72 11.64
C GLY A 157 -11.04 -18.67 11.02
N THR A 158 -12.05 -18.50 11.88
CA THR A 158 -13.46 -18.33 11.54
C THR A 158 -14.01 -17.09 12.27
N THR A 159 -15.32 -16.90 12.27
CA THR A 159 -15.98 -15.89 13.12
C THR A 159 -15.96 -16.26 14.60
N ASP A 160 -15.86 -17.55 14.92
CA ASP A 160 -15.90 -18.06 16.29
C ASP A 160 -14.50 -18.34 16.86
N ASP A 161 -13.48 -18.52 16.00
CA ASP A 161 -12.09 -18.77 16.42
C ASP A 161 -11.07 -17.93 15.68
N ALA A 162 -10.02 -17.55 16.41
CA ALA A 162 -8.82 -17.00 15.80
C ALA A 162 -8.03 -18.09 15.04
N GLY A 163 -7.40 -17.69 13.93
CA GLY A 163 -6.40 -18.52 13.26
C GLY A 163 -5.12 -18.62 14.08
N TYR A 164 -4.36 -19.69 13.85
CA TYR A 164 -3.10 -19.98 14.57
C TYR A 164 -1.88 -19.35 13.89
N ILE A 165 -2.03 -18.85 12.66
CA ILE A 165 -0.95 -18.19 11.91
C ILE A 165 -1.11 -16.68 11.97
N THR A 166 -0.05 -16.00 12.38
CA THR A 166 0.05 -14.54 12.31
C THR A 166 0.71 -14.15 10.99
N PHE A 167 0.02 -13.33 10.19
CA PHE A 167 0.56 -12.74 8.97
C PHE A 167 1.13 -11.36 9.31
N MET A 168 2.45 -11.25 9.28
CA MET A 168 3.14 -9.98 9.52
C MET A 168 3.17 -9.13 8.26
N ASP A 169 3.31 -7.81 8.42
CA ASP A 169 3.52 -6.88 7.31
C ASP A 169 4.82 -7.22 6.56
N ALA A 170 4.77 -7.20 5.23
CA ALA A 170 5.99 -7.29 4.42
C ALA A 170 6.57 -5.88 4.24
N LEU A 171 7.69 -5.64 4.92
CA LEU A 171 8.41 -4.38 4.87
C LEU A 171 9.33 -4.31 3.65
N TYR A 172 9.47 -3.11 3.06
CA TYR A 172 10.47 -2.84 2.03
C TYR A 172 11.89 -3.09 2.57
N VAL A 173 12.72 -3.79 1.79
CA VAL A 173 14.10 -4.06 2.17
C VAL A 173 14.96 -2.84 1.79
N PRO A 174 15.60 -2.14 2.73
CA PRO A 174 16.41 -0.96 2.41
C PRO A 174 17.52 -1.29 1.41
N GLY A 175 17.70 -0.44 0.41
CA GLY A 175 18.70 -0.60 -0.65
C GLY A 175 18.36 -1.64 -1.72
N SER A 176 17.17 -2.25 -1.68
CA SER A 176 16.78 -3.29 -2.65
C SER A 176 16.29 -2.74 -3.99
N ALA A 177 15.79 -1.49 -4.03
CA ALA A 177 15.43 -0.79 -5.26
C ALA A 177 16.63 -0.02 -5.85
N PRO A 178 16.66 0.21 -7.18
CA PRO A 178 17.68 1.07 -7.80
C PRO A 178 17.74 2.44 -7.13
N GLY A 179 18.94 2.85 -6.67
CA GLY A 179 19.13 4.11 -5.95
C GLY A 179 18.44 4.19 -4.58
N ASP A 180 17.95 3.06 -4.05
CA ASP A 180 17.11 2.97 -2.86
C ASP A 180 15.80 3.80 -2.96
N CYS A 181 15.31 3.99 -4.19
CA CYS A 181 14.06 4.68 -4.48
C CYS A 181 12.96 3.67 -4.85
N PRO A 182 12.07 3.27 -3.93
CA PRO A 182 11.07 2.23 -4.21
C PRO A 182 9.82 2.76 -4.92
N LEU A 183 9.62 4.08 -5.00
CA LEU A 183 8.46 4.69 -5.66
C LEU A 183 8.82 5.11 -7.08
N VAL A 184 7.93 4.81 -8.02
CA VAL A 184 8.09 5.13 -9.44
C VAL A 184 6.78 5.71 -9.99
N PRO A 185 6.83 6.61 -10.99
CA PRO A 185 5.63 7.12 -11.60
C PRO A 185 5.00 6.03 -12.48
N ASP A 186 3.68 5.94 -12.42
CA ASP A 186 2.86 5.10 -13.29
C ASP A 186 1.59 5.85 -13.72
N THR A 187 0.94 5.40 -14.79
CA THR A 187 -0.28 6.00 -15.31
C THR A 187 -1.33 4.92 -15.52
N ILE A 188 -2.51 5.12 -14.93
CA ILE A 188 -3.70 4.31 -15.19
C ILE A 188 -4.53 5.06 -16.22
N THR A 189 -4.82 4.43 -17.35
CA THR A 189 -5.74 4.96 -18.36
C THR A 189 -7.18 4.69 -17.93
N THR A 190 -8.02 5.71 -17.91
CA THR A 190 -9.46 5.59 -17.63
C THR A 190 -10.15 4.88 -18.79
N HIS A 191 -11.02 3.91 -18.50
CA HIS A 191 -11.79 3.18 -19.51
C HIS A 191 -12.90 4.02 -20.18
N HIS A 192 -13.28 5.17 -19.61
CA HIS A 192 -14.29 6.07 -20.21
C HIS A 192 -13.72 7.49 -20.39
N PRO A 193 -12.67 7.68 -21.21
CA PRO A 193 -12.03 8.99 -21.36
C PRO A 193 -13.03 10.06 -21.80
N ASN A 194 -13.95 9.72 -22.71
CA ASN A 194 -14.99 10.62 -23.22
C ASN A 194 -15.90 11.21 -22.14
N TYR A 195 -16.19 10.47 -21.07
CA TYR A 195 -16.98 10.97 -19.94
C TYR A 195 -16.23 12.07 -19.15
N TYR A 196 -14.90 11.93 -19.02
CA TYR A 196 -14.08 12.83 -18.21
C TYR A 196 -13.48 14.00 -19.01
N THR A 197 -13.23 13.87 -20.31
CA THR A 197 -12.49 14.88 -21.09
C THR A 197 -13.34 15.90 -21.84
N GLY A 198 -14.67 15.74 -21.93
CA GLY A 198 -15.45 16.71 -22.70
C GLY A 198 -16.95 16.64 -22.52
N GLY A 199 -17.48 17.40 -21.56
CA GLY A 199 -18.87 17.89 -21.56
C GLY A 199 -19.94 16.89 -22.02
N ALA A 200 -19.79 15.62 -21.68
CA ALA A 200 -20.54 14.57 -22.34
C ALA A 200 -21.97 14.54 -21.81
N THR A 201 -22.93 14.70 -22.73
CA THR A 201 -24.38 14.55 -22.48
C THR A 201 -24.79 13.07 -22.33
N GLN A 202 -23.82 12.15 -22.32
CA GLN A 202 -23.99 10.72 -22.25
C GLN A 202 -23.39 10.15 -20.96
N TRP A 203 -24.20 9.33 -20.30
CA TRP A 203 -23.80 8.55 -19.14
C TRP A 203 -22.78 7.48 -19.56
N PRO A 204 -21.80 7.15 -18.72
CA PRO A 204 -20.83 6.10 -19.02
C PRO A 204 -21.56 4.77 -19.15
N TRP A 205 -21.24 3.99 -20.18
CA TRP A 205 -21.85 2.68 -20.46
C TRP A 205 -20.75 1.62 -20.57
N ASP A 206 -20.99 0.43 -20.01
CA ASP A 206 -20.03 -0.69 -19.96
C ASP A 206 -19.55 -1.22 -21.32
N PHE A 207 -20.08 -0.70 -22.43
CA PHE A 207 -19.70 -1.03 -23.81
C PHE A 207 -18.81 0.02 -24.47
N ASP A 208 -18.40 1.08 -23.75
CA ASP A 208 -17.46 2.05 -24.28
C ASP A 208 -16.07 1.40 -24.45
N ASP A 209 -15.49 1.56 -25.64
CA ASP A 209 -14.11 1.13 -25.90
C ASP A 209 -13.11 2.02 -25.11
N PRO A 210 -12.06 1.41 -24.51
CA PRO A 210 -11.06 2.12 -23.71
C PRO A 210 -10.17 3.10 -24.50
#